data_AF-A0A918IUN8-F1
#
_entry.id   AF-A0A918IUN8-F1
#
_cell.length_a   1.000
_cell.length_b   1.000
_cell.length_c   1.000
_cell.angle_alpha   90.00
_cell.angle_beta   90.00
_cell.angle_gamma   90.00
#
_symmetry.space_group_name_H-M   'P 1'
#
loop_
_entity.id
_entity.type
_entity.pdbx_description
1 polymer ?
#
loop_
_entity_poly.entity_id
_entity_poly.type
_entity_poly.pdbx_seq_one_letter_code
_entity_poly.pdbx_strand_id
1 'polypeptide(L)' 'MQSKWNITTGNKKHIHDLARKRFFAAVDEEDGGFQDFIHTPNFVLVDKAKQIRGIYNGTLDEEVNRLIKDISILKTE' A
#
# COMPACT_ATOMS: atom_id res chain seq x y z
N MET A 1 24.72 -4.08 -3.51
CA MET A 1 23.32 -4.19 -3.99
C MET A 1 22.46 -3.38 -3.03
N GLN A 2 21.79 -2.33 -3.47
CA GLN A 2 20.82 -1.62 -2.62
C GLN A 2 19.66 -2.56 -2.28
N SER A 3 19.20 -2.56 -1.03
CA SER A 3 18.03 -3.33 -0.61
C SER A 3 16.82 -2.90 -1.44
N LYS A 4 16.18 -3.85 -2.12
CA LYS A 4 14.93 -3.61 -2.86
C LYS A 4 13.73 -3.43 -1.93
N TRP A 5 13.86 -3.86 -0.66
CA TRP A 5 12.80 -3.83 0.33
C TRP A 5 13.20 -2.94 1.51
N ASN A 6 12.33 -1.99 1.84
CA ASN A 6 12.44 -1.17 3.03
C ASN A 6 11.26 -1.53 3.94
N ILE A 7 11.53 -2.32 4.97
CA ILE A 7 10.53 -2.64 6.00
C ILE A 7 10.62 -1.55 7.05
N THR A 8 9.51 -0.85 7.30
CA THR A 8 9.46 0.28 8.23
C THR A 8 8.44 0.05 9.32
N THR A 9 8.69 0.64 10.49
CA THR A 9 7.83 0.57 11.67
C THR A 9 7.91 1.89 12.44
N GLY A 10 7.13 2.04 13.51
CA GLY A 10 6.99 3.28 14.25
C GLY A 10 5.81 3.27 15.21
N ASN A 11 5.34 4.46 15.61
CA ASN A 11 4.23 4.61 16.54
C ASN A 11 2.93 4.02 15.96
N LYS A 12 2.24 3.16 16.73
CA LYS A 12 1.00 2.47 16.31
C LYS A 12 -0.05 3.43 15.75
N LYS A 13 -0.34 4.53 16.46
CA LYS A 13 -1.35 5.51 16.03
C LYS A 13 -0.97 6.13 14.68
N HIS A 14 0.30 6.47 14.49
CA HIS A 14 0.78 7.03 13.23
C HIS A 14 0.64 6.04 12.06
N ILE A 15 1.02 4.78 12.26
CA ILE A 15 0.87 3.72 11.25
C ILE A 15 -0.61 3.50 10.90
N HIS A 16 -1.49 3.43 11.90
CA HIS A 16 -2.93 3.28 11.68
C HIS A 16 -3.53 4.48 10.94
N ASP A 17 -3.14 5.71 11.30
CA ASP A 17 -3.56 6.93 10.59
C ASP A 17 -3.10 6.90 9.12
N LEU A 18 -1.87 6.47 8.83
CA LEU A 18 -1.38 6.31 7.45
C LEU A 18 -2.17 5.27 6.67
N ALA A 19 -2.37 4.08 7.26
CA ALA A 19 -3.08 3.00 6.60
C ALA A 19 -4.53 3.39 6.27
N ARG A 20 -5.27 3.99 7.22
CA ARG A 20 -6.67 4.37 7.03
C ARG A 20 -6.86 5.60 6.15
N LYS A 21 -6.11 6.67 6.38
CA LYS A 21 -6.40 7.99 5.80
C LYS A 21 -5.58 8.32 4.56
N ARG A 22 -4.46 7.63 4.33
CA ARG A 22 -3.53 7.95 3.25
C ARG A 22 -3.43 6.85 2.21
N PHE A 23 -3.31 5.60 2.65
CA PHE A 23 -3.14 4.47 1.74
C PHE A 23 -4.41 3.64 1.51
N PHE A 24 -5.49 3.95 2.23
CA PHE A 24 -6.77 3.21 2.16
C PHE A 24 -6.58 1.69 2.31
N ALA A 25 -5.64 1.32 3.18
CA ALA A 25 -5.15 -0.03 3.41
C ALA A 25 -5.83 -0.72 4.61
N ALA A 26 -6.95 -0.17 5.08
CA ALA A 26 -7.76 -0.72 6.15
C ALA A 26 -9.17 -0.93 5.63
N VAL A 27 -9.70 -2.15 5.83
CA VAL A 27 -11.01 -2.57 5.34
C VAL A 27 -12.13 -2.15 6.31
N ASP A 28 -11.81 -1.96 7.59
CA ASP A 28 -12.82 -1.72 8.64
C ASP A 28 -12.69 -0.35 9.33
N GLU A 29 -13.85 0.24 9.65
CA GLU A 29 -14.02 1.44 10.51
C GLU A 29 -13.93 1.09 12.01
N GLU A 30 -13.06 0.15 12.39
CA GLU A 30 -12.89 -0.20 13.80
C GLU A 30 -12.10 0.86 14.58
N ASP A 31 -12.49 1.02 15.84
CA ASP A 31 -12.19 2.09 16.79
C ASP A 31 -10.77 2.04 17.42
N GLY A 32 -9.90 1.15 16.94
CA GLY A 32 -8.52 1.07 17.44
C GLY A 32 -8.31 0.13 18.63
N GLY A 33 -9.28 -0.75 18.93
CA GLY A 33 -9.20 -1.73 20.02
C GLY A 33 -8.00 -2.69 19.95
N PHE A 34 -7.81 -3.48 21.01
CA PHE A 34 -6.69 -4.42 21.11
C PHE A 34 -6.66 -5.50 20.00
N GLN A 35 -7.79 -5.76 19.34
CA GLN A 35 -7.94 -6.70 18.23
C GLN A 35 -7.94 -6.05 16.84
N ASP A 36 -7.80 -4.72 16.76
CA ASP A 36 -7.83 -3.96 15.50
C ASP A 36 -6.50 -4.12 14.73
N PHE A 37 -6.34 -5.25 14.04
CA PHE A 37 -5.20 -5.54 13.18
C PHE A 37 -5.50 -5.13 11.74
N ILE A 38 -4.86 -4.04 11.32
CA ILE A 38 -4.95 -3.58 9.94
C ILE A 38 -4.12 -4.49 9.04
N HIS A 39 -4.80 -5.20 8.15
CA HIS A 39 -4.18 -5.97 7.09
C HIS A 39 -4.94 -5.76 5.78
N THR A 40 -4.20 -5.73 4.67
CA THR A 40 -4.78 -5.66 3.34
C THR A 40 -3.98 -6.54 2.40
N PRO A 41 -4.62 -7.24 1.44
CA PRO A 41 -3.91 -7.91 0.37
C PRO A 41 -3.40 -6.93 -0.70
N ASN A 42 -3.72 -5.63 -0.59
CA ASN A 42 -3.49 -4.67 -1.68
C ASN A 42 -2.05 -4.11 -1.69
N PHE A 43 -1.47 -4.06 -2.89
CA PHE A 43 -0.33 -3.20 -3.20
C PHE A 43 -0.80 -1.81 -3.62
N VAL A 44 -0.06 -0.77 -3.24
CA VAL A 44 -0.31 0.62 -3.67
C VAL A 44 0.89 1.13 -4.45
N LEU A 45 0.66 1.56 -5.70
CA LEU A 45 1.68 2.20 -6.53
C LEU A 45 1.67 3.70 -6.28
N VAL A 46 2.82 4.26 -5.93
CA VAL A 46 3.00 5.69 -5.62
C VAL A 46 4.11 6.27 -6.48
N ASP A 47 3.88 7.44 -7.06
CA ASP A 47 4.87 8.12 -7.91
C ASP A 47 5.84 9.01 -7.11
N LYS A 48 6.78 9.64 -7.83
CA LYS A 48 7.80 10.54 -7.23
C LYS A 48 7.18 11.82 -6.63
N ALA A 49 5.99 12.22 -7.07
CA ALA A 49 5.22 13.33 -6.53
C ALA A 49 4.31 12.90 -5.36
N LYS A 50 4.50 11.67 -4.85
CA LYS A 50 3.77 11.08 -3.72
C LYS A 50 2.28 10.90 -4.00
N GLN A 51 1.89 10.76 -5.26
CA GLN A 51 0.51 10.50 -5.66
C GLN A 51 0.27 9.00 -5.82
N ILE A 52 -0.90 8.53 -5.36
CA ILE A 52 -1.34 7.15 -5.61
C ILE A 52 -1.73 7.03 -7.08
N ARG A 53 -1.13 6.06 -7.77
CA ARG A 53 -1.37 5.79 -9.19
C ARG A 53 -2.22 4.55 -9.42
N GLY A 54 -2.27 3.65 -8.45
CA GLY A 54 -3.11 2.46 -8.51
C GLY A 54 -3.08 1.65 -7.21
N ILE A 55 -4.12 0.84 -7.04
CA ILE A 55 -4.28 -0.12 -5.94
C ILE A 55 -4.60 -1.47 -6.59
N TYR A 56 -3.90 -2.52 -6.16
CA TYR A 56 -3.89 -3.83 -6.82
C TYR A 56 -3.99 -4.94 -5.78
N ASN A 57 -4.89 -5.90 -5.96
CA ASN A 57 -4.95 -7.03 -5.06
C ASN A 57 -3.76 -7.99 -5.32
N GLY A 58 -2.83 -8.09 -4.37
CA GLY A 58 -1.63 -8.92 -4.49
C GLY A 58 -1.86 -10.42 -4.45
N THR A 59 -3.09 -10.88 -4.18
CA THR A 59 -3.47 -12.30 -4.21
C THR A 59 -4.10 -12.72 -5.54
N LEU A 60 -4.20 -11.82 -6.52
CA LEU A 60 -4.77 -12.09 -7.85
C LEU A 60 -3.71 -11.85 -8.94
N ASP A 61 -3.40 -12.89 -9.73
CA ASP A 61 -2.35 -12.82 -10.75
C ASP A 61 -2.63 -11.75 -11.82
N GLU A 62 -3.90 -11.57 -12.21
CA GLU A 62 -4.30 -10.53 -13.16
C GLU A 62 -3.95 -9.12 -12.64
N GLU A 63 -4.18 -8.88 -11.36
CA GLU A 63 -3.90 -7.61 -10.70
C GLU A 63 -2.40 -7.35 -10.55
N VAL A 64 -1.62 -8.40 -10.27
CA VAL A 64 -0.15 -8.31 -10.24
C VAL A 64 0.42 -8.03 -11.64
N ASN A 65 -0.12 -8.67 -12.69
CA ASN A 65 0.26 -8.38 -14.07
C ASN A 65 -0.09 -6.94 -14.47
N ARG A 66 -1.25 -6.44 -14.04
CA ARG A 66 -1.66 -5.05 -14.22
C ARG A 66 -0.70 -4.09 -13.52
N LEU A 67 -0.33 -4.35 -12.27
CA LEU A 67 0.67 -3.58 -11.52
C LEU A 67 2.02 -3.48 -12.26
N ILE A 68 2.53 -4.60 -12.78
CA ILE A 68 3.81 -4.64 -13.51
C ILE A 68 3.74 -3.77 -14.78
N LYS A 69 2.63 -3.83 -15.51
CA LYS A 69 2.40 -3.00 -16.70
C LYS A 69 2.35 -1.51 -16.32
N ASP A 70 1.60 -1.16 -15.29
CA ASP A 70 1.44 0.22 -14.85
C ASP A 70 2.76 0.82 -14.31
N ILE A 71 3.58 0.02 -13.60
CA ILE A 71 4.95 0.41 -13.24
C ILE A 71 5.79 0.75 -14.48
N SER A 72 5.63 -0.03 -15.55
CA SER A 72 6.39 0.18 -16.79
C SER A 72 5.96 1.48 -17.49
N ILE A 73 4.66 1.79 -17.50
CA ILE A 73 4.11 3.05 -17.99
C ILE A 73 4.61 4.23 -17.13
N LEU A 74 4.51 4.11 -15.80
CA LEU A 74 4.91 5.18 -14.88
C LEU A 74 6.40 5.53 -14.97
N LYS A 75 7.26 4.57 -15.34
CA LYS A 75 8.69 4.82 -15.57
C LYS A 75 8.98 5.64 -16.83
N THR A 76 8.00 5.79 -17.73
CA THR A 76 8.11 6.58 -18.96
C THR A 76 7.55 7.99 -18.84
N GLU A 77 6.92 8.34 -17.70
CA GLU A 77 6.53 9.71 -17.34
C GLU A 77 7.75 10.57 -16.93
#